data_AF-A0A2N5XIX1-F1
#
_entry.id   AF-A0A2N5XIX1-F1
#
_cell.length_a   1.000
_cell.length_b   1.000
_cell.length_c   1.000
_cell.angle_alpha   90.00
_cell.angle_beta   90.00
_cell.angle_gamma   90.00
#
_symmetry.space_group_name_H-M   'P 1'
#
loop_
_entity.id
_entity.type
_entity.pdbx_description
1 polymer ?
#
loop_
_entity_poly.entity_id
_entity_poly.type
_entity_poly.pdbx_seq_one_letter_code
_entity_poly.pdbx_strand_id
1 'polypeptide(L)'
;MLKGRAGAVSGPRLAADIVTVVREGFRVRLDYSVGSLVVADRLIGAIRREAPPAEAVVETLLGFGAYLGEVLVREAGAVWVNFDEAQRQLFGQDFGVLAADGRVWNPLGRALRRYENGAEDSLPLFHLAVVGRARG
;
A
#
# COMPACT_ATOMS: atom_id res chain seq x y z
N MET A 1 25.33 10.29 -0.54
CA MET A 1 24.08 11.06 -0.78
C MET A 1 22.95 10.37 -0.01
N LEU A 2 22.44 11.00 1.05
CA LEU A 2 21.59 10.42 2.10
C LEU A 2 20.13 10.18 1.67
N LYS A 3 19.87 9.28 0.72
CA LYS A 3 18.50 8.95 0.28
C LYS A 3 17.74 7.97 1.20
N GLY A 4 18.38 7.42 2.23
CA GLY A 4 17.82 6.33 3.05
C GLY A 4 16.91 6.72 4.23
N ARG A 5 16.64 8.01 4.47
CA ARG A 5 15.92 8.45 5.70
C ARG A 5 14.46 8.84 5.49
N ALA A 6 14.01 9.06 4.25
CA ALA A 6 12.70 9.68 3.97
C ALA A 6 11.57 8.67 3.66
N GLY A 7 11.89 7.40 3.39
CA GLY A 7 10.92 6.41 2.92
C GLY A 7 9.82 6.14 3.94
N ALA A 8 10.18 5.64 5.13
CA ALA A 8 9.23 5.34 6.21
C ALA A 8 8.38 6.54 6.63
N VAL A 9 8.93 7.77 6.58
CA VAL A 9 8.21 9.01 6.89
C VAL A 9 7.21 9.37 5.80
N SER A 10 7.40 8.87 4.57
CA SER A 10 6.52 9.15 3.44
C SER A 10 5.24 8.32 3.44
N GLY A 11 5.23 7.14 4.07
CA GLY A 11 4.05 6.25 4.11
C GLY A 11 2.76 6.95 4.58
N PRO A 12 2.73 7.55 5.79
CA PRO A 12 1.55 8.25 6.26
C PRO A 12 1.13 9.43 5.37
N ARG A 13 2.09 10.16 4.79
CA ARG A 13 1.83 11.30 3.90
C ARG A 13 1.16 10.83 2.61
N LEU A 14 1.72 9.82 1.94
CA LEU A 14 1.17 9.27 0.70
C LEU A 14 -0.25 8.70 0.92
N ALA A 15 -0.49 8.09 2.07
CA ALA A 15 -1.82 7.60 2.44
C ALA A 15 -2.83 8.76 2.63
N ALA A 16 -2.43 9.85 3.28
CA ALA A 16 -3.28 11.03 3.43
C ALA A 16 -3.56 11.72 2.08
N ASP A 17 -2.56 11.79 1.21
CA ASP A 17 -2.67 12.36 -0.14
C ASP A 17 -3.69 11.56 -0.97
N ILE A 18 -3.62 10.22 -0.98
CA ILE A 18 -4.59 9.41 -1.74
C ILE A 18 -6.01 9.49 -1.18
N VAL A 19 -6.18 9.61 0.15
CA VAL A 19 -7.50 9.82 0.75
C VAL A 19 -8.13 11.12 0.24
N THR A 20 -7.32 12.16 0.10
CA THR A 20 -7.75 13.46 -0.45
C THR A 20 -8.13 13.33 -1.92
N VAL A 21 -7.26 12.72 -2.74
CA VAL A 21 -7.53 12.45 -4.16
C VAL A 21 -8.83 11.66 -4.36
N VAL A 22 -9.03 10.59 -3.58
CA VAL A 22 -10.23 9.74 -3.71
C VAL A 22 -11.50 10.48 -3.28
N ARG A 23 -11.43 11.28 -2.21
CA ARG A 23 -12.56 12.10 -1.76
C ARG A 23 -12.95 13.14 -2.80
N GLU A 24 -11.99 13.78 -3.45
CA GLU A 24 -12.21 14.88 -4.37
C GLU A 24 -12.59 14.39 -5.78
N GLY A 25 -11.90 13.38 -6.29
CA GLY A 25 -12.13 12.82 -7.62
C GLY A 25 -13.31 11.85 -7.69
N PHE A 26 -13.50 11.00 -6.67
CA PHE A 26 -14.50 9.92 -6.71
C PHE A 26 -15.67 10.13 -5.75
N ARG A 27 -15.63 11.15 -4.90
CA ARG A 27 -16.62 11.39 -3.82
C ARG A 27 -16.79 10.18 -2.88
N VAL A 28 -15.74 9.38 -2.77
CA VAL A 28 -15.67 8.18 -1.93
C VAL A 28 -14.81 8.47 -0.71
N ARG A 29 -15.19 7.92 0.44
CA ARG A 29 -14.40 8.06 1.67
C ARG A 29 -13.58 6.79 1.91
N LEU A 30 -12.28 6.98 2.08
CA LEU A 30 -11.34 6.02 2.64
C LEU A 30 -11.08 6.43 4.10
N ASP A 31 -11.44 5.58 5.06
CA ASP A 31 -11.51 5.90 6.49
C ASP A 31 -10.48 5.15 7.35
N TYR A 32 -9.50 4.53 6.71
CA TYR A 32 -8.47 3.68 7.30
C TYR A 32 -8.99 2.40 7.98
N SER A 33 -10.25 2.01 7.75
CA SER A 33 -10.76 0.72 8.22
C SER A 33 -10.32 -0.43 7.31
N VAL A 34 -10.29 -1.66 7.83
CA VAL A 34 -10.12 -2.87 7.01
C VAL A 34 -11.18 -2.95 5.90
N GLY A 35 -12.42 -2.54 6.18
CA GLY A 35 -13.51 -2.55 5.20
C GLY A 35 -13.26 -1.64 4.00
N SER A 36 -12.62 -0.49 4.23
CA SER A 36 -12.28 0.46 3.16
C SER A 36 -11.18 -0.05 2.20
N LEU A 37 -10.44 -1.12 2.55
CA LEU A 37 -9.51 -1.77 1.60
C LEU A 37 -10.24 -2.38 0.41
N VAL A 38 -11.49 -2.85 0.60
CA VAL A 38 -12.32 -3.34 -0.52
C VAL A 38 -12.62 -2.22 -1.50
N VAL A 39 -12.81 -1.00 -1.00
CA VAL A 39 -13.06 0.19 -1.82
C VAL A 39 -11.81 0.59 -2.58
N ALA A 40 -10.65 0.66 -1.91
CA ALA A 40 -9.36 0.92 -2.55
C ALA A 40 -9.04 -0.12 -3.64
N ASP A 41 -9.25 -1.41 -3.37
CA ASP A 41 -9.04 -2.49 -4.34
C ASP A 41 -9.91 -2.34 -5.60
N ARG A 42 -11.19 -1.96 -5.41
CA ARG A 42 -12.12 -1.70 -6.52
C ARG A 42 -11.72 -0.48 -7.34
N LEU A 43 -11.19 0.56 -6.71
CA LEU A 43 -10.69 1.75 -7.41
C LEU A 43 -9.46 1.42 -8.26
N ILE A 44 -8.50 0.66 -7.75
CA ILE A 44 -7.38 0.14 -8.57
C ILE A 44 -7.92 -0.71 -9.73
N GLY A 45 -8.90 -1.56 -9.47
CA GLY A 45 -9.57 -2.35 -10.50
C GLY A 45 -10.30 -1.51 -11.56
N ALA A 46 -10.84 -0.34 -11.18
CA ALA A 46 -11.46 0.60 -12.11
C ALA A 46 -10.41 1.27 -12.99
N ILE A 47 -9.34 1.80 -12.38
CA ILE A 47 -8.20 2.39 -13.11
C ILE A 47 -7.62 1.38 -14.10
N ARG A 48 -7.44 0.11 -13.68
CA ARG A 48 -6.97 -0.97 -14.57
C ARG A 48 -7.86 -1.16 -15.81
N ARG A 49 -9.18 -1.09 -15.66
CA ARG A 49 -10.12 -1.27 -16.79
C ARG A 49 -10.02 -0.14 -17.81
N GLU A 50 -9.63 1.05 -17.38
CA GLU A 50 -9.37 2.19 -18.27
C GLU A 50 -8.03 2.06 -19.01
N ALA A 51 -7.17 1.12 -18.57
CA ALA A 51 -5.89 0.75 -19.18
C ALA A 51 -4.94 1.94 -19.48
N PRO A 52 -4.74 2.89 -18.55
CA PRO A 52 -3.73 3.93 -18.73
C PRO A 52 -2.31 3.33 -18.77
N PRO A 53 -1.34 4.03 -19.38
CA PRO A 53 0.06 3.67 -19.22
C PRO A 53 0.45 3.62 -17.73
N ALA A 54 1.24 2.64 -17.32
CA ALA A 54 1.56 2.39 -15.91
C ALA A 54 2.25 3.60 -15.26
N GLU A 55 3.10 4.29 -16.00
CA GLU A 55 3.80 5.50 -15.59
C GLU A 55 2.84 6.65 -15.24
N ALA A 56 1.66 6.71 -15.87
CA ALA A 56 0.68 7.76 -15.61
C ALA A 56 -0.06 7.58 -14.28
N VAL A 57 -0.07 6.36 -13.75
CA VAL A 57 -0.83 6.01 -12.52
C VAL A 57 0.06 5.57 -11.37
N VAL A 58 1.37 5.46 -11.56
CA VAL A 58 2.30 4.91 -10.56
C VAL A 58 2.18 5.61 -9.20
N GLU A 59 2.15 6.95 -9.16
CA GLU A 59 2.05 7.71 -7.90
C GLU A 59 0.72 7.46 -7.18
N THR A 60 -0.37 7.36 -7.94
CA THR A 60 -1.71 7.05 -7.41
C THR A 60 -1.74 5.64 -6.82
N LEU A 61 -1.13 4.67 -7.51
CA LEU A 61 -1.03 3.29 -7.04
C LEU A 61 -0.14 3.16 -5.79
N LEU A 62 1.00 3.87 -5.75
CA LEU A 62 1.83 3.96 -4.56
C LEU A 62 1.06 4.60 -3.39
N GLY A 63 0.21 5.58 -3.65
CA GLY A 63 -0.74 6.14 -2.68
C GLY A 63 -1.69 5.09 -2.11
N PHE A 64 -2.35 4.30 -2.96
CA PHE A 64 -3.20 3.19 -2.50
C PHE A 64 -2.42 2.12 -1.70
N GLY A 65 -1.19 1.83 -2.10
CA GLY A 65 -0.31 0.94 -1.35
C GLY A 65 0.10 1.52 0.00
N ALA A 66 0.36 2.83 0.07
CA ALA A 66 0.61 3.53 1.32
C ALA A 66 -0.62 3.51 2.23
N TYR A 67 -1.82 3.68 1.67
CA TYR A 67 -3.07 3.54 2.40
C TYR A 67 -3.24 2.15 3.00
N LEU A 68 -2.97 1.09 2.24
CA LEU A 68 -2.93 -0.28 2.76
C LEU A 68 -1.93 -0.43 3.92
N GLY A 69 -0.75 0.17 3.81
CA GLY A 69 0.24 0.20 4.89
C GLY A 69 -0.27 0.91 6.14
N GLU A 70 -0.95 2.06 6.00
CA GLU A 70 -1.56 2.76 7.13
C GLU A 70 -2.66 1.94 7.82
N VAL A 71 -3.48 1.20 7.07
CA VAL A 71 -4.46 0.28 7.66
C VAL A 71 -3.74 -0.80 8.48
N LEU A 72 -2.65 -1.38 7.97
CA LEU A 72 -1.85 -2.35 8.72
C LEU A 72 -1.23 -1.74 10.00
N VAL A 73 -0.76 -0.50 9.94
CA VAL A 73 -0.20 0.19 11.11
C VAL A 73 -1.26 0.37 12.19
N ARG A 74 -2.46 0.84 11.81
CA ARG A 74 -3.53 1.19 12.74
C ARG A 74 -4.26 -0.03 13.31
N GLU A 75 -4.54 -1.01 12.46
CA GLU A 75 -5.41 -2.14 12.79
C GLU A 75 -4.63 -3.41 13.20
N ALA A 76 -3.35 -3.50 12.84
CA ALA A 76 -2.53 -4.69 13.05
C ALA A 76 -1.21 -4.43 13.79
N GLY A 77 -0.97 -3.21 14.25
CA GLY A 77 0.25 -2.85 15.01
C GLY A 77 1.53 -2.94 14.19
N ALA A 78 1.44 -2.87 12.86
CA ALA A 78 2.62 -2.76 12.02
C ALA A 78 3.30 -1.38 12.20
N VAL A 79 4.55 -1.26 11.79
CA VAL A 79 5.29 0.02 11.80
C VAL A 79 5.97 0.27 10.47
N TRP A 80 6.01 1.52 10.02
CA TRP A 80 6.77 1.90 8.83
C TRP A 80 8.28 1.73 9.05
N VAL A 81 8.95 1.09 8.09
CA VAL A 81 10.39 0.86 8.12
C VAL A 81 11.02 1.15 6.76
N ASN A 82 12.24 1.67 6.76
CA ASN A 82 13.05 1.68 5.55
C ASN A 82 13.59 0.28 5.30
N PHE A 83 13.59 -0.14 4.05
CA PHE A 83 14.15 -1.42 3.68
C PHE A 83 15.68 -1.36 3.68
N ASP A 84 16.32 -2.45 4.13
CA ASP A 84 17.75 -2.64 3.94
C ASP A 84 18.08 -2.88 2.44
N GLU A 85 19.36 -2.98 2.10
CA GLU A 85 19.79 -3.17 0.72
C GLU A 85 19.19 -4.42 0.06
N ALA A 86 19.17 -5.56 0.75
CA ALA A 86 18.64 -6.81 0.22
C ALA A 86 17.12 -6.73 0.02
N GLN A 87 16.42 -6.11 0.97
CA GLN A 87 14.99 -5.87 0.90
C GLN A 87 14.63 -4.91 -0.24
N ARG A 88 15.42 -3.85 -0.47
CA ARG A 88 15.22 -2.92 -1.59
C ARG A 88 15.39 -3.62 -2.93
N GLN A 89 16.40 -4.48 -3.06
CA GLN A 89 16.62 -5.29 -4.25
C GLN A 89 15.47 -6.28 -4.49
N LEU A 90 14.95 -6.90 -3.41
CA LEU A 90 13.84 -7.86 -3.50
C LEU A 90 12.51 -7.19 -3.84
N PHE A 91 12.21 -6.07 -3.19
CA PHE A 91 10.90 -5.45 -3.23
C PHE A 91 10.77 -4.32 -4.27
N GLY A 92 11.89 -3.78 -4.75
CA GLY A 92 11.91 -2.66 -5.68
C GLY A 92 11.34 -1.36 -5.10
N GLN A 93 11.26 -1.24 -3.77
CA GLN A 93 10.77 -0.06 -3.05
C GLN A 93 11.75 0.28 -1.93
N ASP A 94 11.80 1.54 -1.50
CA ASP A 94 12.73 1.98 -0.44
C ASP A 94 12.23 1.69 0.98
N PHE A 95 10.93 1.42 1.15
CA PHE A 95 10.29 1.26 2.45
C PHE A 95 9.02 0.43 2.36
N GLY A 96 8.53 0.03 3.54
CA GLY A 96 7.27 -0.71 3.70
C GLY A 96 6.93 -0.83 5.17
N VAL A 97 6.31 -1.94 5.57
CA VAL A 97 5.88 -2.14 6.96
C VAL A 97 6.53 -3.37 7.58
N LEU A 98 6.93 -3.24 8.84
CA LEU A 98 7.29 -4.35 9.71
C LEU A 98 6.03 -4.76 10.48
N ALA A 99 5.55 -5.98 10.27
CA ALA A 99 4.41 -6.51 11.01
C ALA A 99 4.82 -6.87 12.45
N ALA A 100 3.82 -7.05 13.32
CA ALA A 100 4.04 -7.39 14.73
C ALA A 100 4.81 -8.71 14.95
N ASP A 101 4.82 -9.62 13.97
CA ASP A 101 5.62 -10.86 13.96
C ASP A 101 7.09 -10.66 13.55
N GLY A 102 7.51 -9.41 13.29
CA GLY A 102 8.87 -9.08 12.88
C GLY A 102 9.14 -9.29 11.39
N ARG A 103 8.14 -9.60 10.57
CA ARG A 103 8.32 -9.75 9.12
C ARG A 103 8.09 -8.44 8.37
N VAL A 104 8.91 -8.21 7.35
CA VAL A 104 8.83 -7.02 6.50
C VAL A 104 7.95 -7.29 5.27
N TRP A 105 7.09 -6.34 4.95
CA TRP A 105 6.10 -6.42 3.88
C TRP A 105 6.10 -5.15 3.02
N ASN A 106 5.85 -5.32 1.72
CA ASN A 106 5.78 -4.23 0.74
C ASN A 106 4.34 -3.95 0.28
N PRO A 107 3.58 -3.08 0.98
CA PRO A 107 2.22 -2.74 0.57
C PRO A 107 2.19 -1.81 -0.66
N LEU A 108 3.25 -1.03 -0.91
CA LEU A 108 3.39 -0.18 -2.10
C LEU A 108 3.43 -1.03 -3.37
N GLY A 109 4.35 -1.99 -3.41
CA GLY A 109 4.45 -2.95 -4.51
C GLY A 109 3.22 -3.86 -4.63
N ARG A 110 2.47 -4.10 -3.54
CA ARG A 110 1.21 -4.84 -3.64
C ARG A 110 0.17 -4.10 -4.48
N ALA A 111 0.02 -2.78 -4.31
CA ALA A 111 -0.92 -1.99 -5.11
C ALA A 111 -0.51 -1.91 -6.59
N LEU A 112 0.79 -1.84 -6.88
CA LEU A 112 1.30 -1.93 -8.25
C LEU A 112 0.94 -3.27 -8.89
N ARG A 113 1.25 -4.39 -8.22
CA ARG A 113 0.88 -5.72 -8.73
C ARG A 113 -0.63 -5.90 -8.85
N ARG A 114 -1.43 -5.29 -7.95
CA ARG A 114 -2.90 -5.29 -8.07
C ARG A 114 -3.38 -4.66 -9.37
N TYR A 115 -2.69 -3.62 -9.83
CA TYR A 115 -2.95 -2.98 -11.11
C TYR A 115 -2.49 -3.86 -12.29
N GLU A 116 -1.34 -4.50 -12.20
CA GLU A 116 -0.75 -5.32 -13.27
C GLU A 116 -1.50 -6.65 -13.46
N ASN A 117 -1.74 -7.36 -12.36
CA ASN A 117 -2.17 -8.75 -12.33
C ASN A 117 -3.67 -8.91 -12.05
N GLY A 118 -4.33 -7.86 -11.55
CA GLY A 118 -5.74 -7.93 -11.20
C GLY A 118 -5.97 -8.57 -9.82
N ALA A 119 -7.10 -9.27 -9.67
CA ALA A 119 -7.61 -9.67 -8.36
C ALA A 119 -6.72 -10.63 -7.55
N GLU A 120 -5.75 -11.30 -8.18
CA GLU A 120 -4.78 -12.16 -7.48
C GLU A 120 -3.88 -11.39 -6.49
N ASP A 121 -3.68 -10.09 -6.73
CA ASP A 121 -2.92 -9.19 -5.87
C ASP A 121 -3.83 -8.33 -4.98
N SER A 122 -4.97 -8.90 -4.53
CA SER A 122 -5.98 -8.21 -3.74
C SER A 122 -5.44 -7.55 -2.46
N LEU A 123 -5.81 -6.28 -2.22
CA LEU A 123 -5.40 -5.57 -0.99
C LEU A 123 -6.02 -6.17 0.28
N PRO A 124 -7.34 -6.47 0.34
CA PRO A 124 -7.93 -7.18 1.48
C PRO A 124 -7.25 -8.52 1.80
N LEU A 125 -6.96 -9.34 0.78
CA LEU A 125 -6.30 -10.64 1.00
C LEU A 125 -4.88 -10.47 1.48
N PHE A 126 -4.16 -9.47 1.00
CA PHE A 126 -2.85 -9.13 1.51
C PHE A 126 -2.89 -8.74 2.99
N HIS A 127 -3.83 -7.88 3.39
CA HIS A 127 -4.02 -7.52 4.79
C HIS A 127 -4.26 -8.77 5.66
N LEU A 128 -5.16 -9.66 5.24
CA LEU A 128 -5.41 -10.93 5.95
C LEU A 128 -4.16 -11.81 6.03
N ALA A 129 -3.36 -11.87 4.96
CA ALA A 129 -2.14 -12.66 4.91
C ALA A 129 -1.04 -12.15 5.86
N VAL A 130 -0.98 -10.83 6.08
CA VAL A 130 -0.08 -10.20 7.05
C VAL A 130 -0.57 -10.46 8.47
N VAL A 131 -1.86 -10.16 8.75
CA VAL A 131 -2.44 -10.29 10.10
C VAL A 131 -2.57 -11.74 10.56
N GLY A 132 -2.96 -12.66 9.67
CA GLY A 132 -3.11 -14.08 9.99
C GLY A 132 -1.79 -14.75 10.39
N ARG A 133 -0.67 -14.21 9.91
CA ARG A 133 0.67 -14.68 10.27
C ARG A 133 1.22 -14.05 11.55
N ALA A 134 0.65 -12.92 11.98
CA ALA A 134 0.99 -12.31 13.26
C ALA A 134 0.37 -13.00 14.49
N ARG A 135 -0.58 -13.92 14.28
CA ARG A 135 -1.30 -14.63 15.34
C ARG A 135 -0.85 -16.08 15.55
N GLY A 136 0.10 -16.58 14.76
CA GLY A 136 0.62 -17.96 14.85
C GLY A 136 2.06 -17.97 15.29
#